data_AF-A0A351KA48-F1
#
_entry.id   AF-A0A351KA48-F1
#
_cell.length_a   1.000
_cell.length_b   1.000
_cell.length_c   1.000
_cell.angle_alpha   90.00
_cell.angle_beta   90.00
_cell.angle_gamma   90.00
#
_symmetry.space_group_name_H-M   'P 1'
#
loop_
_entity.id
_entity.type
_entity.pdbx_description
1 polymer ?
#
loop_
_entity_poly.entity_id
_entity_poly.type
_entity_poly.pdbx_seq_one_letter_code
_entity_poly.pdbx_strand_id
1 'polypeptide(L)' 'QTLDYVNRPVSRNRATTTLEADGSFRMVVAHADPGVPNWIDTEGHPFGTLFFRFFLPEGVVEPLVAEVVPFDQLRT' A
#
# COMPACT_ATOMS: atom_id res chain seq x y z
N GLN A 1 -3.14 -13.22 -10.54
CA GLN A 1 -1.80 -13.80 -10.32
C GLN A 1 -1.09 -12.93 -9.29
N THR A 2 -0.40 -13.53 -8.32
CA THR A 2 0.38 -12.77 -7.32
C THR A 2 1.74 -12.41 -7.90
N LEU A 3 2.19 -11.18 -7.64
CA LEU A 3 3.51 -10.64 -7.98
C LEU A 3 4.62 -11.30 -7.14
N ASP A 4 5.90 -11.00 -7.41
CA ASP A 4 7.03 -11.59 -6.67
C ASP A 4 7.10 -11.07 -5.21
N TYR A 5 6.44 -11.79 -4.30
CA TYR A 5 6.44 -11.45 -2.87
C TYR A 5 7.69 -11.90 -2.11
N VAL A 6 8.54 -12.73 -2.72
CA VAL A 6 9.75 -13.25 -2.06
C VAL A 6 10.82 -12.17 -2.07
N ASN A 7 10.99 -11.48 -3.20
CA ASN A 7 12.07 -10.53 -3.40
C ASN A 7 11.61 -9.08 -3.41
N ARG A 8 10.31 -8.80 -3.51
CA ARG A 8 9.79 -7.45 -3.69
C ARG A 8 8.62 -7.14 -2.77
N PRO A 9 8.46 -5.88 -2.36
CA PRO A 9 7.42 -5.47 -1.42
C PRO A 9 6.05 -5.34 -2.12
N VAL A 10 5.56 -6.38 -2.79
CA VAL A 10 4.34 -6.35 -3.63
C VAL A 10 3.04 -6.57 -2.84
N SER A 11 3.13 -6.75 -1.53
CA SER A 11 1.98 -6.86 -0.63
C SER A 11 2.34 -6.37 0.77
N ARG A 12 1.32 -6.12 1.59
CA ARG A 12 1.45 -5.75 3.00
C ARG A 12 0.43 -6.49 3.85
N ASN A 13 0.77 -6.68 5.12
CA ASN A 13 -0.11 -7.22 6.13
C ASN A 13 0.07 -6.43 7.43
N ARG A 14 -0.72 -6.75 8.46
CA ARG A 14 -0.68 -6.05 9.76
C ARG A 14 0.72 -5.96 10.37
N ALA A 15 1.57 -6.98 10.21
CA ALA A 15 2.91 -6.99 10.80
C ALA A 15 3.92 -6.14 10.01
N THR A 16 3.63 -5.81 8.75
CA THR A 16 4.53 -5.06 7.86
C THR A 16 3.99 -3.69 7.44
N THR A 17 2.85 -3.28 8.00
CA THR A 17 2.26 -1.94 7.84
C THR A 17 2.63 -1.07 9.03
N THR A 18 3.21 0.09 8.75
CA THR A 18 3.41 1.16 9.73
C THR A 18 2.11 1.95 9.85
N LEU A 19 1.61 2.11 11.08
CA LEU A 19 0.43 2.92 11.37
C LEU A 19 0.85 4.35 11.71
N GLU A 20 -0.05 5.28 11.42
CA GLU A 20 0.02 6.66 11.86
C GLU A 20 -0.31 6.76 13.36
N ALA A 21 -0.06 7.93 13.97
CA ALA A 21 -0.29 8.14 15.40
C ALA A 21 -1.76 7.97 15.83
N ASP A 22 -2.71 8.20 14.92
CA ASP A 22 -4.14 8.00 15.13
C ASP A 22 -4.62 6.57 14.83
N GLY A 23 -3.71 5.67 14.46
CA GLY A 23 -4.00 4.28 14.11
C GLY A 23 -4.45 4.07 12.66
N SER A 24 -4.55 5.14 11.85
CA SER A 24 -4.76 5.02 10.41
C SER A 24 -3.52 4.50 9.69
N PHE A 25 -3.62 4.25 8.39
CA PHE A 25 -2.48 3.86 7.56
C PHE A 25 -2.54 4.54 6.19
N ARG A 26 -1.37 4.91 5.67
CA ARG A 26 -1.18 5.30 4.27
C ARG A 26 -0.48 4.17 3.53
N MET A 27 -1.02 3.77 2.36
CA MET A 27 -0.38 2.81 1.45
C MET A 27 0.11 3.55 0.21
N VAL A 28 1.34 3.29 -0.22
CA VAL A 28 1.92 3.94 -1.40
C VAL A 28 2.10 2.90 -2.50
N VAL A 29 1.54 3.12 -3.68
CA VAL A 29 1.71 2.22 -4.83
C VAL A 29 2.57 2.94 -5.87
N ALA A 30 3.75 2.41 -6.17
CA ALA A 30 4.69 3.07 -7.07
C ALA A 30 5.62 2.09 -7.79
N HIS A 31 6.16 2.51 -8.94
CA HIS A 31 7.01 1.71 -9.82
C HIS A 31 8.48 1.64 -9.38
N ALA A 32 8.88 2.45 -8.40
CA ALA A 32 10.22 2.50 -7.83
C ALA A 32 10.12 2.85 -6.35
N ASP A 33 11.19 2.59 -5.58
CA ASP A 33 11.22 2.87 -4.15
C ASP A 33 11.07 4.38 -3.87
N PRO A 34 9.96 4.81 -3.24
CA PRO A 34 9.75 6.22 -2.90
C PRO A 34 10.56 6.66 -1.67
N GLY A 35 11.12 5.73 -0.88
CA GLY A 35 11.82 6.00 0.38
C GLY A 35 10.88 6.23 1.57
N VAL A 36 9.59 5.85 1.46
CA VAL A 36 8.60 6.00 2.52
C VAL A 36 8.02 4.63 2.95
N PRO A 37 7.47 4.51 4.18
CA PRO A 37 6.84 3.27 4.63
C PRO A 37 5.69 2.80 3.74
N ASN A 38 5.29 1.54 3.89
CA ASN A 38 4.08 0.99 3.26
C ASN A 38 4.06 1.06 1.72
N TRP A 39 5.23 0.98 1.07
CA TRP A 39 5.33 0.95 -0.40
C TRP A 39 5.01 -0.42 -1.01
N ILE A 40 4.03 -0.46 -1.91
CA ILE A 40 3.72 -1.59 -2.79
C ILE A 40 4.34 -1.37 -4.16
N ASP A 41 5.25 -2.25 -4.53
CA ASP A 41 5.94 -2.26 -5.83
C ASP A 41 5.00 -2.76 -6.94
N THR A 42 4.85 -1.98 -8.01
CA THR A 42 4.03 -2.36 -9.17
C THR A 42 4.72 -3.35 -10.11
N GLU A 43 6.01 -3.61 -9.92
CA GLU A 43 6.85 -4.37 -10.83
C GLU A 43 6.87 -3.85 -12.28
N GLY A 44 6.62 -2.54 -12.45
CA GLY A 44 6.52 -1.92 -13.76
C GLY A 44 5.20 -2.18 -14.50
N HIS A 45 4.23 -2.84 -13.87
CA HIS A 45 2.89 -3.01 -14.45
C HIS A 45 2.16 -1.65 -14.50
N PRO A 46 1.64 -1.24 -15.66
CA PRO A 46 0.94 0.03 -15.81
C PRO A 46 -0.51 -0.01 -15.27
N PHE A 47 -1.06 -1.20 -15.06
CA PHE A 47 -2.40 -1.40 -14.51
C PHE A 47 -2.48 -2.73 -13.75
N GLY A 48 -3.43 -2.83 -12.83
CA GLY A 48 -3.67 -4.03 -12.05
C GLY A 48 -4.84 -3.86 -11.10
N THR A 49 -4.97 -4.78 -10.15
CA THR A 49 -5.99 -4.74 -9.11
C THR A 49 -5.34 -4.85 -7.74
N LEU A 50 -5.73 -3.96 -6.83
CA LEU A 50 -5.36 -4.01 -5.42
C LEU A 50 -6.59 -4.46 -4.63
N PHE A 51 -6.38 -5.37 -3.67
CA PHE A 51 -7.44 -5.83 -2.76
C PHE A 51 -7.00 -5.57 -1.32
N PHE A 52 -7.98 -5.21 -0.48
CA PHE A 52 -7.80 -5.08 0.96
C PHE A 52 -8.62 -6.17 1.64
N ARG A 53 -8.04 -6.79 2.67
CA ARG A 53 -8.70 -7.84 3.44
C ARG A 53 -8.75 -7.42 4.90
N PHE A 54 -9.96 -7.16 5.37
CA PHE A 54 -10.25 -6.90 6.77
C PHE A 54 -10.79 -8.20 7.38
N PHE A 55 -10.05 -8.77 8.32
CA PHE A 55 -10.46 -9.98 9.03
C PHE A 55 -11.04 -9.58 10.37
N LEU A 56 -12.29 -10.00 10.62
CA LEU A 56 -13.01 -9.79 11.88
C LEU A 56 -12.98 -8.32 12.34
N PRO A 57 -13.35 -7.34 11.49
CA PRO A 57 -13.38 -5.95 11.92
C PRO A 57 -14.43 -5.76 13.01
N GLU A 58 -14.06 -5.05 14.06
CA GLU A 58 -15.01 -4.51 15.03
C GLU A 58 -15.50 -3.16 14.51
N GLY A 59 -16.80 -3.04 14.22
CA GLY A 59 -17.39 -1.82 13.69
C GLY A 59 -17.33 -1.69 12.16
N VAL A 60 -17.51 -0.47 11.67
CA VAL A 60 -17.56 -0.15 10.23
C VAL A 60 -16.14 0.02 9.71
N VAL A 61 -15.83 -0.67 8.61
CA VAL A 61 -14.60 -0.41 7.85
C VAL A 61 -14.82 0.83 6.99
N GLU A 62 -14.05 1.88 7.24
CA GLU A 62 -14.14 3.11 6.46
C GLU A 62 -13.73 2.86 4.98
N PRO A 63 -14.40 3.52 4.01
CA PRO A 63 -14.01 3.43 2.62
C PRO A 63 -12.58 3.88 2.41
N LEU A 64 -11.83 3.12 1.61
CA LEU A 64 -10.51 3.52 1.17
C LEU A 64 -10.63 4.69 0.20
N VAL A 65 -9.89 5.75 0.47
CA VAL A 65 -9.68 6.85 -0.46
C VAL A 65 -8.31 6.69 -1.12
N ALA A 66 -8.22 7.10 -2.38
CA ALA A 66 -6.98 7.04 -3.15
C ALA A 66 -6.87 8.28 -4.02
N GLU A 67 -5.64 8.75 -4.18
CA GLU A 67 -5.28 9.86 -5.05
C GLU A 67 -4.06 9.44 -5.88
N VAL A 68 -4.03 9.87 -7.14
CA VAL A 68 -2.86 9.71 -8.00
C VAL A 68 -2.06 11.00 -7.96
N VAL A 69 -0.82 10.90 -7.49
CA VAL A 69 0.12 12.02 -7.41
C VAL A 69 1.36 11.74 -8.25
N PRO A 70 2.09 12.79 -8.67
CA PRO A 70 3.44 12.65 -9.22
C PRO A 70 4.38 11.90 -8.26
N PHE A 71 5.28 11.09 -8.80
CA PHE A 71 6.17 10.23 -8.00
C PHE A 71 7.09 11.02 -7.06
N ASP A 72 7.54 12.20 -7.48
CA ASP A 72 8.39 13.08 -6.68
C ASP A 72 7.69 13.69 -5.46
N GLN A 73 6.35 13.71 -5.43
CA GLN A 73 5.55 14.20 -4.30
C GLN A 73 5.39 13.15 -3.18
N LEU A 74 5.70 11.87 -3.43
CA LEU A 74 5.55 10.80 -2.43
C LEU A 74 6.51 10.91 -1.24
N ARG A 75 7.57 11.72 -1.36
CA ARG A 75 8.61 11.93 -0.34
C ARG A 75 8.27 13.00 0.70
N THR A 76 7.15 13.70 0.49
CA THR A 76 6.63 14.76 1.37
C THR A 76 5.68 14.18 2.41
#